data_AF-A0A6L7A5L0-F1
#
_entry.id   AF-A0A6L7A5L0-F1
#
_cell.length_a   1.000
_cell.length_b   1.000
_cell.length_c   1.000
_cell.angle_alpha   90.00
_cell.angle_beta   90.00
_cell.angle_gamma   90.00
#
_symmetry.space_group_name_H-M   'P 1'
#
loop_
_entity.id
_entity.type
_entity.pdbx_description
1 polymer ?
#
loop_
_entity_poly.entity_id
_entity_poly.type
_entity_poly.pdbx_seq_one_letter_code
_entity_poly.pdbx_strand_id
1 'polypeptide(L)'
;GIEDTDGQTLSNILLQADRIAMINPQDGNTTPLFVAQGNQLFLNDVLMKSLIVDFASITGEIQSDGFKSGSPGWRFSRNGKLEINSSNDGGRMTFNGDRIDVYDQNGVLRVRMGKL
;
A
#
# COMPACT_ATOMS: atom_id res chain seq x y z
N GLY A 1 -31.64 -1.63 -5.60
CA GLY A 1 -30.82 -1.09 -4.51
C GLY A 1 -30.92 -2.01 -3.32
N ILE A 2 -30.04 -1.84 -2.35
CA ILE A 2 -30.27 -2.29 -0.97
C ILE A 2 -30.79 -1.06 -0.24
N GLU A 3 -31.93 -1.18 0.43
CA GLU A 3 -32.64 -0.10 1.11
C GLU A 3 -32.71 -0.38 2.61
N ASP A 4 -32.66 0.68 3.43
CA ASP A 4 -32.98 0.60 4.86
C ASP A 4 -34.50 0.53 5.07
N THR A 5 -34.90 0.15 6.27
CA THR A 5 -36.26 0.22 6.83
C THR A 5 -36.94 1.59 6.63
N ASP A 6 -36.14 2.67 6.56
CA ASP A 6 -36.60 4.05 6.32
C ASP A 6 -36.60 4.47 4.83
N GLY A 7 -36.40 3.53 3.90
CA GLY A 7 -36.46 3.76 2.46
C GLY A 7 -35.24 4.49 1.87
N GLN A 8 -34.20 4.74 2.67
CA GLN A 8 -32.94 5.30 2.18
C GLN A 8 -32.16 4.24 1.40
N THR A 9 -31.66 4.59 0.21
CA THR A 9 -30.79 3.69 -0.54
C THR A 9 -29.44 3.59 0.19
N LEU A 10 -29.13 2.40 0.71
CA LEU A 10 -27.88 2.12 1.41
C LEU A 10 -26.75 1.77 0.47
N SER A 11 -27.05 1.13 -0.67
CA SER A 11 -26.07 0.70 -1.65
C SER A 11 -26.71 0.37 -2.99
N ASN A 12 -25.98 0.59 -4.08
CA ASN A 12 -26.36 0.17 -5.41
C ASN A 12 -25.32 -0.77 -6.01
N ILE A 13 -25.80 -1.85 -6.60
CA ILE A 13 -25.01 -2.69 -7.50
C ILE A 13 -25.41 -2.30 -8.92
N LEU A 14 -24.44 -1.84 -9.70
CA LEU A 14 -24.61 -1.60 -11.13
C LEU A 14 -24.08 -2.81 -11.89
N LEU A 15 -24.94 -3.41 -12.69
CA LEU A 15 -24.59 -4.52 -13.60
C LEU A 15 -24.80 -4.08 -15.04
N GLN A 16 -23.74 -4.13 -15.83
CA GLN A 16 -23.71 -3.92 -17.28
C GLN A 16 -22.95 -5.08 -17.94
N ALA A 17 -23.02 -5.20 -19.27
CA ALA A 17 -22.46 -6.35 -19.99
C ALA A 17 -20.96 -6.59 -19.73
N ASP A 18 -20.19 -5.54 -19.44
CA ASP A 18 -18.75 -5.56 -19.23
C ASP A 18 -18.31 -4.99 -17.87
N ARG A 19 -19.27 -4.60 -17.01
CA ARG A 19 -18.99 -3.83 -15.79
C ARG A 19 -19.87 -4.25 -14.62
N ILE A 20 -19.24 -4.48 -13.48
CA ILE A 20 -19.90 -4.62 -12.17
C ILE A 20 -19.30 -3.59 -11.22
N ALA A 21 -20.14 -2.80 -10.56
CA ALA A 21 -19.70 -1.83 -9.56
C ALA A 21 -20.59 -1.86 -8.32
N MET A 22 -19.98 -1.75 -7.14
CA MET A 22 -20.68 -1.56 -5.88
C MET A 22 -20.47 -0.12 -5.41
N ILE A 23 -21.56 0.63 -5.25
CA ILE A 23 -21.55 2.04 -4.86
C ILE A 23 -22.25 2.16 -3.51
N ASN A 24 -21.59 2.84 -2.57
CA ASN A 24 -22.18 3.22 -1.30
C ASN A 24 -22.53 4.72 -1.32
N PRO A 25 -23.80 5.12 -1.51
CA PRO A 25 -24.23 6.51 -1.62
C PRO A 25 -24.26 7.30 -0.31
N GLN A 26 -23.79 6.74 0.81
CA GLN A 26 -23.71 7.47 2.08
C GLN A 26 -23.00 8.82 1.88
N ASP A 27 -23.61 9.89 2.40
CA ASP A 27 -23.16 11.28 2.30
C ASP A 27 -22.98 11.85 0.88
N GLY A 28 -23.70 11.30 -0.11
CA GLY A 28 -23.60 11.76 -1.51
C GLY A 28 -22.33 11.29 -2.23
N ASN A 29 -21.59 10.34 -1.63
CA ASN A 29 -20.42 9.75 -2.25
C ASN A 29 -20.84 8.86 -3.44
N THR A 30 -20.31 9.16 -4.63
CA THR A 30 -20.58 8.37 -5.85
C THR A 30 -19.40 7.47 -6.23
N THR A 31 -18.32 7.49 -5.45
CA THR A 31 -17.13 6.69 -5.70
C THR A 31 -17.45 5.22 -5.40
N PRO A 32 -17.36 4.30 -6.39
CA PRO A 32 -17.59 2.89 -6.15
C PRO A 32 -16.53 2.32 -5.20
N LEU A 33 -16.92 1.39 -4.32
CA LEU A 33 -15.98 0.62 -3.49
C LEU A 33 -15.05 -0.23 -4.34
N PHE A 34 -15.63 -0.88 -5.37
CA PHE A 34 -14.89 -1.58 -6.40
C PHE A 34 -15.59 -1.45 -7.76
N VAL A 35 -14.80 -1.57 -8.81
CA VAL A 35 -15.29 -1.71 -10.19
C VAL A 35 -14.54 -2.86 -10.85
N ALA A 36 -15.26 -3.89 -11.27
CA ALA A 36 -14.75 -4.86 -12.23
C ALA A 36 -15.19 -4.40 -13.62
N GLN A 37 -14.25 -4.16 -14.52
CA GLN A 37 -14.55 -3.77 -15.90
C GLN A 37 -13.56 -4.40 -16.88
N GLY A 38 -14.07 -5.06 -17.93
CA GLY A 38 -13.25 -5.83 -18.85
C GLY A 38 -12.44 -6.90 -18.12
N ASN A 39 -11.11 -6.78 -18.13
CA ASN A 39 -10.18 -7.70 -17.46
C ASN A 39 -9.49 -7.08 -16.22
N GLN A 40 -10.02 -5.98 -15.69
CA GLN A 40 -9.41 -5.25 -14.58
C GLN A 40 -10.37 -5.13 -13.40
N LEU A 41 -9.79 -5.14 -12.20
CA LEU A 41 -10.47 -4.84 -10.94
C LEU A 41 -9.83 -3.58 -10.34
N PHE A 42 -10.66 -2.57 -10.06
CA PHE A 42 -10.28 -1.33 -9.41
C PHE A 42 -10.83 -1.31 -7.99
N LEU A 43 -9.97 -0.95 -7.04
CA LEU A 43 -10.26 -0.87 -5.60
C LEU A 43 -9.62 0.42 -5.08
N ASN A 44 -10.33 1.17 -4.23
CA ASN A 44 -9.76 2.40 -3.64
C ASN A 44 -8.84 2.06 -2.48
N ASP A 45 -9.38 1.36 -1.47
CA ASP A 45 -8.67 0.92 -0.28
C ASP A 45 -9.09 -0.53 0.03
N VAL A 46 -8.15 -1.34 0.54
CA VAL A 46 -8.42 -2.74 0.86
C VAL A 46 -7.85 -3.10 2.22
N LEU A 47 -8.72 -3.51 3.14
CA LEU A 47 -8.35 -4.17 4.39
C LEU A 47 -8.51 -5.68 4.21
N MET A 48 -7.44 -6.44 4.43
CA MET A 48 -7.47 -7.89 4.33
C MET A 48 -6.58 -8.55 5.37
N LYS A 49 -6.94 -9.78 5.78
CA LYS A 49 -6.17 -10.55 6.76
C LYS A 49 -4.81 -11.01 6.22
N SER A 50 -4.74 -11.35 4.93
CA SER A 50 -3.53 -11.85 4.27
C SER A 50 -3.64 -11.65 2.76
N LEU A 51 -2.51 -11.33 2.12
CA LEU A 51 -2.37 -11.22 0.67
C LEU A 51 -1.25 -12.17 0.19
N ILE A 52 -1.55 -12.99 -0.80
CA ILE A 52 -0.55 -13.81 -1.53
C ILE A 52 -0.65 -13.41 -2.99
N VAL A 53 0.48 -13.06 -3.61
CA VAL A 53 0.53 -12.61 -5.00
C VAL A 53 1.69 -13.28 -5.71
N ASP A 54 1.42 -13.94 -6.84
CA ASP A 54 2.45 -14.57 -7.67
C ASP A 54 3.29 -13.52 -8.42
N PHE A 55 2.66 -12.47 -8.95
CA PHE A 55 3.34 -11.34 -9.57
C PHE A 55 2.57 -10.02 -9.38
N ALA A 56 3.30 -8.92 -9.16
CA ALA A 56 2.73 -7.58 -9.02
C ALA A 56 3.63 -6.50 -9.65
N SER A 57 3.01 -5.44 -10.18
CA SER A 57 3.70 -4.20 -10.55
C SER A 57 3.34 -3.10 -9.56
N ILE A 58 4.36 -2.50 -8.93
CA ILE A 58 4.19 -1.46 -7.92
C ILE A 58 4.54 -0.10 -8.53
N THR A 59 3.55 0.79 -8.59
CA THR A 59 3.71 2.15 -9.13
C THR A 59 4.11 3.18 -8.06
N GLY A 60 4.18 2.78 -6.79
CA GLY A 60 4.52 3.61 -5.64
C GLY A 60 5.53 2.93 -4.73
N GLU A 61 5.10 2.50 -3.54
CA GLU A 61 5.94 1.82 -2.57
C GLU A 61 5.14 0.79 -1.77
N ILE A 62 5.83 -0.21 -1.22
CA ILE A 62 5.31 -1.09 -0.17
C ILE A 62 6.08 -0.74 1.10
N GLN A 63 5.38 -0.46 2.20
CA GLN A 63 5.99 -0.01 3.44
C GLN A 63 5.20 -0.39 4.69
N SER A 64 5.86 -0.31 5.84
CA SER A 64 5.19 -0.36 7.14
C SER A 64 4.21 0.80 7.29
N ASP A 65 3.14 0.59 8.05
CA ASP A 65 2.20 1.66 8.40
C ASP A 65 2.93 2.82 9.11
N GLY A 66 2.59 4.04 8.73
CA GLY A 66 3.19 5.26 9.28
C GLY A 66 4.70 5.40 9.08
N PHE A 67 5.31 4.67 8.13
CA PHE A 67 6.77 4.68 7.91
C PHE A 67 7.35 6.10 7.79
N LYS A 68 8.47 6.33 8.47
CA LYS A 68 9.29 7.54 8.39
C LYS A 68 10.76 7.13 8.34
N SER A 69 11.55 7.79 7.49
CA SER A 69 12.98 7.47 7.37
C SER A 69 13.70 7.66 8.71
N GLY A 70 14.51 6.69 9.09
CA GLY A 70 15.20 6.60 10.37
C GLY A 70 14.33 6.15 11.55
N SER A 71 13.02 5.95 11.38
CA SER A 71 12.14 5.40 12.42
C SER A 71 11.87 3.91 12.18
N PRO A 72 11.51 3.14 13.24
CA PRO A 72 11.14 1.73 13.11
C PRO A 72 10.22 1.42 11.93
N GLY A 73 10.54 0.36 11.20
CA GLY A 73 9.78 -0.08 10.04
C GLY A 73 10.64 -0.21 8.78
N TRP A 74 9.98 -0.48 7.66
CA TRP A 74 10.64 -0.68 6.38
C TRP A 74 9.87 -0.05 5.24
N ARG A 75 10.59 0.22 4.14
CA ARG A 75 10.01 0.71 2.89
C ARG A 75 10.80 0.19 1.70
N PHE A 76 10.08 -0.30 0.70
CA PHE A 76 10.58 -0.58 -0.64
C PHE A 76 9.84 0.25 -1.68
N SER A 77 10.56 1.12 -2.38
CA SER A 77 9.97 2.06 -3.34
C SER A 77 10.23 1.65 -4.79
N ARG A 78 9.34 2.08 -5.69
CA ARG A 78 9.50 1.93 -7.16
C ARG A 78 10.82 2.46 -7.70
N ASN A 79 11.43 3.44 -7.01
CA ASN A 79 12.67 4.08 -7.43
C ASN A 79 13.90 3.24 -7.05
N GLY A 80 13.71 1.99 -6.64
CA GLY A 80 14.78 1.07 -6.28
C GLY A 80 15.39 1.35 -4.91
N LYS A 81 14.79 2.22 -4.07
CA LYS A 81 15.27 2.46 -2.71
C LYS A 81 14.65 1.49 -1.72
N LEU A 82 15.49 0.95 -0.84
CA LEU A 82 15.10 0.10 0.30
C LEU A 82 15.61 0.73 1.59
N GLU A 83 14.77 0.75 2.63
CA GLU A 83 15.18 1.11 3.98
C GLU A 83 14.55 0.13 4.97
N ILE A 84 15.34 -0.36 5.92
CA ILE A 84 14.92 -1.28 6.98
C ILE A 84 15.50 -0.75 8.29
N ASN A 85 14.63 -0.43 9.23
CA ASN A 85 14.96 0.14 10.53
C ASN A 85 14.47 -0.81 11.63
N SER A 86 15.36 -1.15 12.56
CA SER A 86 14.99 -1.90 13.75
C SER A 86 13.92 -1.16 14.57
N SER A 87 13.05 -1.91 15.23
CA SER A 87 12.11 -1.37 16.23
C SER A 87 12.72 -1.19 17.61
N ASN A 88 13.89 -1.79 17.86
CA ASN A 88 14.55 -1.85 19.16
C ASN A 88 15.96 -1.24 19.04
N ASP A 89 16.86 -1.63 19.95
CA ASP A 89 18.30 -1.30 19.98
C ASP A 89 19.10 -1.92 18.82
N GLY A 90 18.49 -2.05 17.65
CA GLY A 90 19.14 -2.49 16.42
C GLY A 90 19.55 -1.31 15.55
N GLY A 91 20.15 -1.64 14.41
CA GLY A 91 20.61 -0.66 13.44
C GLY A 91 19.60 -0.31 12.34
N ARG A 92 20.11 0.34 11.31
CA ARG A 92 19.40 0.64 10.05
C ARG A 92 20.20 0.14 8.86
N MET A 93 19.53 -0.41 7.87
CA MET A 93 20.08 -0.67 6.53
C MET A 93 19.37 0.20 5.50
N THR A 94 20.13 0.80 4.59
CA THR A 94 19.59 1.55 3.45
C THR A 94 20.25 1.10 2.15
N PHE A 95 19.48 1.00 1.07
CA PHE A 95 19.95 0.95 -0.30
C PHE A 95 19.34 2.12 -1.07
N ASN A 96 20.17 2.91 -1.74
CA ASN A 96 19.74 4.15 -2.40
C ASN A 96 19.88 4.13 -3.94
N GLY A 97 20.25 2.99 -4.52
CA GLY A 97 20.57 2.84 -5.95
C GLY A 97 22.08 2.78 -6.22
N ASP A 98 22.89 3.49 -5.44
CA ASP A 98 24.35 3.54 -5.62
C ASP A 98 25.12 2.68 -4.62
N ARG A 99 24.58 2.53 -3.41
CA ARG A 99 25.24 1.83 -2.30
C ARG A 99 24.26 1.28 -1.28
N ILE A 100 24.77 0.31 -0.53
CA ILE A 100 24.20 -0.21 0.70
C ILE A 100 24.98 0.37 1.87
N ASP A 101 24.27 1.00 2.81
CA ASP A 101 24.81 1.52 4.06
C ASP A 101 24.14 0.83 5.25
N VAL A 102 24.94 0.36 6.21
CA VAL A 102 24.47 -0.24 7.47
C VAL A 102 24.98 0.59 8.64
N TYR A 103 24.05 1.04 9.47
CA TYR A 103 24.28 1.85 10.66
C TYR A 103 24.00 1.02 11.91
N ASP A 104 24.70 1.29 13.01
CA ASP A 104 24.32 0.77 14.33
C ASP A 104 23.15 1.55 14.96
N GLN A 105 22.79 1.18 16.20
CA GLN A 105 21.72 1.82 16.97
C GLN A 105 21.97 3.31 17.27
N ASN A 106 23.23 3.75 17.26
CA ASN A 106 23.61 5.14 17.52
C ASN A 106 23.68 5.96 16.22
N GLY A 107 23.27 5.38 15.08
CA GLY A 107 23.34 6.02 13.77
C GLY A 107 24.75 6.09 13.18
N VAL A 108 25.72 5.36 13.75
CA VAL A 108 27.10 5.32 13.25
C VAL A 108 27.17 4.33 12.09
N LEU A 109 27.68 4.78 10.94
CA LEU A 109 27.93 3.92 9.78
C LEU A 109 28.97 2.85 10.15
N ARG A 110 28.59 1.58 10.03
CA ARG A 110 29.47 0.43 10.32
C ARG A 110 29.92 -0.28 9.05
N VAL A 111 29.08 -0.31 8.03
CA VAL A 111 29.39 -0.94 6.75
C VAL A 111 28.87 -0.07 5.61
N ARG A 112 29.69 0.06 4.56
CA ARG A 112 29.30 0.65 3.28
C ARG A 112 29.77 -0.26 2.15
N MET A 113 28.89 -0.54 1.21
CA MET A 113 29.16 -1.32 0.01
C MET A 113 28.61 -0.58 -1.21
N GLY A 114 29.41 -0.40 -2.26
CA GLY A 114 29.01 0.32 -3.48
C GLY A 114 29.84 1.56 -3.74
N LYS A 115 29.29 2.49 -4.52
CA LYS A 115 30.01 3.69 -4.98
C LYS A 115 30.55 4.51 -3.79
N LEU A 116 31.86 4.80 -3.84
CA LEU A 116 32.58 5.64 -2.88
C LEU A 116 32.25 7.13 -3.09
#